data_AF-A0A355EWV9-F1
#
_entry.id   AF-A0A355EWV9-F1
#
_cell.length_a   1.000
_cell.length_b   1.000
_cell.length_c   1.000
_cell.angle_alpha   90.00
_cell.angle_beta   90.00
_cell.angle_gamma   90.00
#
_symmetry.space_group_name_H-M   'P 1'
#
loop_
_entity.id
_entity.type
_entity.pdbx_description
1 polymer ?
#
loop_
_entity_poly.entity_id
_entity_poly.type
_entity_poly.pdbx_seq_one_letter_code
_entity_poly.pdbx_strand_id
1 'polypeptide(L)'
;MVPGTEGPDVESSPFLLFEENSDTLHLLWQTKVYSVSRISLNSFKEGTFGSPIEVGSGTFNMVMSAPQAAITRDEFFVPTASGGTATVHRTMVHLVWWEEAGSGNEVRYAPITLLEGTYTGWHPVLSLNDLDKTPDDLATAAEVLPQLYRAPRIQTGRNDHTVVVAFANERNGRLTSFELAVLPGEISYLADKIRSHFIELGRLRPPVQTIADKIRSHFIELGRLNPRVVRILGDDIYAQTLAVGPAYVERGDYQGLADAVSNFAAQSATTLLENGRLGEAQTEVLRLGRRADVDFGAPRLQVRKALAQAAPRTAAAPTTIYTSADGKAALVAWDTVNQILYRETTAEGWSEVFSVTLSSDLTREAAAEYLAQRLRR
;
A
#
# COMPACT_ATOMS: atom_id res chain seq x y z
N MET A 1 -6.65 -22.60 -19.73
CA MET A 1 -5.38 -22.70 -18.97
C MET A 1 -4.90 -21.29 -18.72
N VAL A 2 -4.27 -21.03 -17.57
CA VAL A 2 -3.75 -19.68 -17.24
C VAL A 2 -2.39 -19.54 -17.92
N PRO A 3 -2.13 -18.47 -18.70
CA PRO A 3 -0.82 -18.26 -19.31
C PRO A 3 0.29 -18.23 -18.26
N GLY A 4 1.38 -18.94 -18.55
CA GLY A 4 2.54 -19.05 -17.66
C GLY A 4 2.52 -20.26 -16.74
N THR A 5 1.44 -21.06 -16.74
CA THR A 5 1.31 -22.28 -15.92
C THR A 5 1.40 -23.57 -16.76
N GLU A 6 1.85 -23.49 -18.01
CA GLU A 6 1.95 -24.66 -18.91
C GLU A 6 3.17 -25.54 -18.63
N GLY A 7 4.11 -25.04 -17.81
CA GLY A 7 5.39 -25.67 -17.51
C GLY A 7 5.33 -26.79 -16.46
N PRO A 8 6.48 -27.37 -16.10
CA PRO A 8 6.59 -28.39 -15.05
C PRO A 8 6.56 -27.80 -13.62
N ASP A 9 6.43 -26.48 -13.50
CA ASP A 9 6.46 -25.75 -12.23
C ASP A 9 5.20 -26.03 -11.41
N VAL A 10 5.31 -25.93 -10.08
CA VAL A 10 4.19 -26.22 -9.18
C VAL A 10 3.49 -24.93 -8.78
N GLU A 11 2.23 -24.81 -9.19
CA GLU A 11 1.37 -23.69 -8.82
C GLU A 11 0.60 -23.97 -7.53
N SER A 12 0.45 -22.95 -6.69
CA SER A 12 -0.20 -23.07 -5.37
C SER A 12 -0.77 -21.73 -4.90
N SER A 13 -1.53 -21.77 -3.80
CA SER A 13 -2.08 -20.59 -3.11
C SER A 13 -2.81 -19.60 -4.04
N PRO A 14 -3.79 -20.04 -4.85
CA PRO A 14 -4.50 -19.14 -5.74
C PRO A 14 -5.36 -18.17 -4.92
N PHE A 15 -5.39 -16.92 -5.35
CA PHE A 15 -6.26 -15.87 -4.84
C PHE A 15 -6.91 -15.16 -6.03
N LEU A 16 -8.25 -15.06 -6.00
CA LEU A 16 -9.04 -14.44 -7.04
C LEU A 16 -9.67 -13.15 -6.52
N LEU A 17 -9.61 -12.11 -7.33
CA LEU A 17 -10.22 -10.82 -7.05
C LEU A 17 -10.93 -10.31 -8.29
N PHE A 18 -12.25 -10.13 -8.21
CA PHE A 18 -13.04 -9.59 -9.30
C PHE A 18 -13.20 -8.08 -9.15
N GLU A 19 -12.92 -7.35 -10.24
CA GLU A 19 -13.06 -5.91 -10.35
C GLU A 19 -14.31 -5.56 -11.16
N GLU A 20 -15.41 -5.25 -10.48
CA GLU A 20 -16.72 -5.01 -11.12
C GLU A 20 -16.70 -3.86 -12.16
N ASN A 21 -16.00 -2.76 -11.87
CA ASN A 21 -16.01 -1.56 -12.72
C ASN A 21 -15.40 -1.78 -14.11
N SER A 22 -14.40 -2.65 -14.21
CA SER A 22 -13.69 -2.94 -15.46
C SER A 22 -14.01 -4.31 -16.04
N ASP A 23 -14.88 -5.07 -15.36
CA ASP A 23 -15.17 -6.48 -15.63
C ASP A 23 -13.88 -7.32 -15.76
N THR A 24 -12.94 -7.10 -14.83
CA THR A 24 -11.63 -7.77 -14.83
C THR A 24 -11.50 -8.72 -13.67
N LEU A 25 -11.10 -9.95 -13.93
CA LEU A 25 -10.72 -10.92 -12.91
C LEU A 25 -9.20 -10.93 -12.74
N HIS A 26 -8.71 -10.59 -11.55
CA HIS A 26 -7.31 -10.71 -11.20
C HIS A 26 -7.06 -12.04 -10.50
N LEU A 27 -6.10 -12.81 -11.01
CA LEU A 27 -5.62 -14.06 -10.44
C LEU A 27 -4.20 -13.86 -9.92
N LEU A 28 -4.03 -14.08 -8.63
CA LEU A 28 -2.76 -14.11 -7.93
C LEU A 28 -2.44 -15.56 -7.55
N TRP A 29 -1.20 -15.99 -7.74
CA TRP A 29 -0.77 -17.32 -7.32
C TRP A 29 0.71 -17.36 -7.00
N GLN A 30 1.12 -18.46 -6.37
CA GLN A 30 2.52 -18.76 -6.09
C GLN A 30 3.00 -19.88 -7.02
N THR A 31 4.10 -19.62 -7.73
CA THR A 31 4.82 -20.60 -8.54
C THR A 31 6.07 -21.06 -7.80
N LYS A 32 6.30 -22.38 -7.74
CA LYS A 32 7.56 -22.94 -7.26
C LYS A 32 8.35 -23.54 -8.42
N VAL A 33 9.44 -22.87 -8.77
CA VAL A 33 10.40 -23.27 -9.81
C VAL A 33 11.64 -23.80 -9.11
N TYR A 34 11.84 -25.13 -9.12
CA TYR A 34 12.86 -25.80 -8.30
C TYR A 34 12.75 -25.40 -6.80
N SER A 35 13.72 -24.63 -6.32
CA SER A 35 13.84 -24.13 -4.94
C SER A 35 13.48 -22.65 -4.81
N VAL A 36 12.97 -22.01 -5.87
CA VAL A 36 12.62 -20.59 -5.87
C VAL A 36 11.10 -20.43 -5.91
N SER A 37 10.57 -19.69 -4.94
CA SER A 37 9.16 -19.28 -4.91
C SER A 37 8.99 -17.94 -5.63
N ARG A 38 7.93 -17.81 -6.44
CA ARG A 38 7.55 -16.57 -7.12
C ARG A 38 6.09 -16.27 -6.87
N ILE A 39 5.75 -15.00 -6.74
CA ILE A 39 4.37 -14.51 -6.70
C ILE A 39 4.06 -13.89 -8.05
N SER A 40 2.97 -14.36 -8.68
CA SER A 40 2.56 -13.98 -10.02
C SER A 40 1.15 -13.42 -10.01
N LEU A 41 0.92 -12.34 -10.76
CA LEU A 41 -0.39 -11.74 -10.98
C LEU A 41 -0.72 -11.80 -12.47
N ASN A 42 -1.95 -12.19 -12.81
CA ASN A 42 -2.48 -12.04 -14.17
C ASN A 42 -3.90 -11.49 -14.11
N SER A 43 -4.31 -10.81 -15.18
CA SER A 43 -5.64 -10.23 -15.33
C SER A 43 -6.35 -10.90 -16.50
N PHE A 44 -7.61 -11.28 -16.29
CA PHE A 44 -8.50 -11.83 -17.30
C PHE A 44 -9.60 -10.82 -17.58
N LYS A 45 -9.69 -10.39 -18.84
CA LYS A 45 -10.65 -9.39 -19.31
C LYS A 45 -11.10 -9.76 -20.72
N GLU A 46 -12.38 -9.55 -21.01
CA GLU A 46 -12.95 -9.78 -22.36
C GLU A 46 -12.67 -11.18 -22.91
N GLY A 47 -12.71 -12.20 -22.04
CA GLY A 47 -12.50 -13.59 -22.44
C GLY A 47 -11.02 -14.00 -22.62
N THR A 48 -10.06 -13.11 -22.35
CA THR A 48 -8.63 -13.38 -22.56
C THR A 48 -7.79 -13.02 -21.34
N PHE A 49 -6.71 -13.76 -21.14
CA PHE A 49 -5.68 -13.42 -20.13
C PHE A 49 -4.66 -12.46 -20.73
N GLY A 50 -4.20 -11.52 -19.91
CA GLY A 50 -3.05 -10.68 -20.21
C GLY A 50 -1.72 -11.41 -20.04
N SER A 51 -0.63 -10.64 -20.14
CA SER A 51 0.70 -11.12 -19.80
C SER A 51 0.87 -11.22 -18.29
N PRO A 52 1.40 -12.34 -17.76
CA PRO A 52 1.71 -12.47 -16.33
C PRO A 52 2.69 -11.39 -15.85
N ILE A 53 2.43 -10.86 -14.67
CA ILE A 53 3.28 -9.93 -13.94
C ILE A 53 3.97 -10.72 -12.83
N GLU A 54 5.29 -10.84 -12.90
CA GLU A 54 6.07 -11.31 -11.75
C GLU A 54 6.09 -10.20 -10.69
N VAL A 55 5.51 -10.47 -9.52
CA VAL A 55 5.37 -9.51 -8.41
C VAL A 55 6.60 -9.54 -7.53
N GLY A 56 7.06 -10.74 -7.21
CA GLY A 56 8.22 -10.94 -6.35
C GLY A 56 8.77 -12.33 -6.54
N SER A 57 10.09 -12.47 -6.39
CA SER A 57 10.79 -13.74 -6.41
C SER A 57 11.63 -13.85 -5.16
N GLY A 58 11.56 -15.02 -4.52
CA GLY A 58 12.41 -15.34 -3.39
C GLY A 58 13.82 -15.71 -3.81
N THR A 59 14.71 -15.79 -2.83
CA THR A 59 16.01 -16.43 -3.01
C THR A 59 15.88 -17.96 -2.93
N PHE A 60 16.99 -18.67 -3.14
CA PHE A 60 17.02 -20.13 -3.05
C PHE A 60 16.50 -20.65 -1.71
N ASN A 61 15.57 -21.61 -1.74
CA ASN A 61 14.87 -22.22 -0.60
C ASN A 61 14.01 -21.28 0.25
N MET A 62 13.73 -20.08 -0.25
CA MET A 62 12.90 -19.12 0.46
C MET A 62 11.41 -19.51 0.39
N VAL A 63 10.77 -19.58 1.55
CA VAL A 63 9.34 -19.89 1.64
C VAL A 63 8.55 -18.59 1.54
N MET A 64 7.55 -18.58 0.65
CA MET A 64 6.51 -17.55 0.57
C MET A 64 5.16 -18.19 0.90
N SER A 65 4.24 -17.44 1.50
CA SER A 65 2.89 -17.93 1.79
C SER A 65 1.86 -16.81 1.93
N ALA A 66 0.59 -17.22 1.93
CA ALA A 66 -0.59 -16.37 2.13
C ALA A 66 -0.69 -15.14 1.20
N PRO A 67 -0.41 -15.26 -0.12
CA PRO A 67 -0.59 -14.15 -1.04
C PRO A 67 -2.06 -13.73 -1.11
N GLN A 68 -2.32 -12.43 -0.93
CA GLN A 68 -3.65 -11.84 -0.97
C GLN A 68 -3.60 -10.50 -1.69
N ALA A 69 -4.74 -10.09 -2.22
CA ALA A 69 -4.86 -8.82 -2.92
C ALA A 69 -6.14 -8.06 -2.53
N ALA A 70 -6.07 -6.73 -2.63
CA ALA A 70 -7.21 -5.83 -2.65
C ALA A 70 -6.99 -4.77 -3.75
N ILE A 71 -8.06 -4.09 -4.17
CA ILE A 71 -8.00 -3.07 -5.23
C ILE A 71 -8.42 -1.72 -4.69
N THR A 72 -7.73 -0.68 -5.16
CA THR A 72 -8.22 0.69 -5.12
C THR A 72 -8.28 1.28 -6.52
N ARG A 73 -9.07 2.34 -6.66
CA ARG A 73 -9.32 3.02 -7.94
C ARG A 73 -9.34 4.53 -7.75
N ASP A 74 -8.89 5.23 -8.77
CA ASP A 74 -9.18 6.64 -8.96
C ASP A 74 -9.23 7.00 -10.44
N GLU A 75 -9.89 8.12 -10.72
CA GLU A 75 -9.90 8.78 -12.01
C GLU A 75 -9.29 10.17 -11.83
N PHE A 76 -8.51 10.62 -12.82
CA PHE A 76 -7.90 11.94 -12.77
C PHE A 76 -7.69 12.53 -14.16
N PHE A 77 -7.49 13.85 -14.20
CA PHE A 77 -7.34 14.59 -15.45
C PHE A 77 -5.87 14.96 -15.72
N VAL A 78 -5.40 14.68 -16.93
CA VAL A 78 -4.07 15.11 -17.39
C VAL A 78 -4.15 16.01 -18.63
N PRO A 79 -3.28 17.03 -18.74
CA PRO A 79 -3.19 17.83 -19.96
C PRO A 79 -2.75 16.99 -21.16
N THR A 80 -3.37 17.22 -22.32
CA THR A 80 -2.95 16.63 -23.60
C THR A 80 -2.00 17.55 -24.36
N ALA A 81 -1.23 17.01 -25.29
CA ALA A 81 -0.35 17.80 -26.17
C ALA A 81 -1.11 18.85 -27.02
N SER A 82 -2.41 18.64 -27.26
CA SER A 82 -3.28 19.58 -27.98
C SER A 82 -3.87 20.70 -27.10
N GLY A 83 -3.48 20.78 -25.83
CA GLY A 83 -3.99 21.78 -24.88
C GLY A 83 -5.37 21.43 -24.26
N GLY A 84 -5.87 20.23 -24.52
CA GLY A 84 -7.07 19.68 -23.87
C GLY A 84 -6.76 18.92 -22.59
N THR A 85 -7.75 18.19 -22.08
CA THR A 85 -7.63 17.30 -20.93
C THR A 85 -8.10 15.90 -21.29
N ALA A 86 -7.32 14.89 -20.90
CA ALA A 86 -7.74 13.49 -20.97
C ALA A 86 -8.08 13.01 -19.55
N THR A 87 -9.16 12.24 -19.43
CA THR A 87 -9.46 11.46 -18.23
C THR A 87 -8.63 10.19 -18.26
N VAL A 88 -8.04 9.83 -17.12
CA VAL A 88 -7.23 8.64 -16.93
C VAL A 88 -7.76 7.85 -15.75
N HIS A 89 -8.05 6.58 -15.97
CA HIS A 89 -8.46 5.62 -14.95
C HIS A 89 -7.25 4.85 -14.46
N ARG A 90 -7.08 4.82 -13.14
CA ARG A 90 -6.02 4.05 -12.49
C ARG A 90 -6.62 3.05 -11.53
N THR A 91 -6.20 1.81 -11.68
CA THR A 91 -6.47 0.72 -10.75
C THR A 91 -5.16 0.35 -10.07
N MET A 92 -5.14 0.32 -8.75
CA MET A 92 -4.00 -0.17 -7.99
C MET A 92 -4.36 -1.49 -7.33
N VAL A 93 -3.66 -2.55 -7.70
CA VAL A 93 -3.76 -3.86 -7.05
C VAL A 93 -2.74 -3.88 -5.91
N HIS A 94 -3.23 -3.93 -4.69
CA HIS A 94 -2.45 -3.98 -3.46
C HIS A 94 -2.24 -5.44 -3.07
N LEU A 95 -0.99 -5.91 -3.07
CA LEU A 95 -0.68 -7.30 -2.75
C LEU A 95 0.07 -7.36 -1.43
N VAL A 96 -0.24 -8.38 -0.62
CA VAL A 96 0.50 -8.72 0.60
C VAL A 96 0.82 -10.20 0.61
N TRP A 97 2.00 -10.57 1.10
CA TRP A 97 2.36 -11.95 1.38
C TRP A 97 3.36 -12.01 2.54
N TRP A 98 3.48 -13.19 3.13
CA TRP A 98 4.54 -13.49 4.08
C TRP A 98 5.70 -14.17 3.36
N GLU A 99 6.93 -13.85 3.74
CA GLU A 99 8.11 -14.58 3.31
C GLU A 99 9.14 -14.77 4.43
N GLU A 100 9.84 -15.88 4.36
CA GLU A 100 11.03 -16.12 5.16
C GLU A 100 12.20 -15.31 4.57
N ALA A 101 12.93 -14.53 5.38
CA ALA A 101 14.16 -13.89 4.93
C ALA A 101 15.32 -14.22 5.87
N GLY A 102 16.56 -14.10 5.38
CA GLY A 102 17.75 -14.45 6.16
C GLY A 102 17.94 -13.61 7.44
N SER A 103 17.31 -12.43 7.52
CA SER A 103 17.30 -11.53 8.67
C SER A 103 16.07 -11.69 9.58
N GLY A 104 15.20 -12.67 9.31
CA GLY A 104 13.90 -12.84 9.98
C GLY A 104 12.75 -12.88 8.98
N ASN A 105 11.57 -13.28 9.41
CA ASN A 105 10.41 -13.32 8.53
C ASN A 105 9.86 -11.91 8.28
N GLU A 106 9.43 -11.66 7.05
CA GLU A 106 8.95 -10.36 6.63
C GLU A 106 7.58 -10.47 5.98
N VAL A 107 6.77 -9.43 6.18
CA VAL A 107 5.54 -9.24 5.44
C VAL A 107 5.82 -8.24 4.34
N ARG A 108 5.68 -8.72 3.10
CA ARG A 108 5.92 -7.92 1.91
C ARG A 108 4.64 -7.32 1.39
N TYR A 109 4.79 -6.16 0.77
CA TYR A 109 3.72 -5.43 0.14
C TYR A 109 4.14 -4.91 -1.22
N ALA A 110 3.28 -5.09 -2.22
CA ALA A 110 3.51 -4.61 -3.58
C ALA A 110 2.26 -3.88 -4.11
N PRO A 111 2.35 -2.57 -4.42
CA PRO A 111 1.31 -1.84 -5.13
C PRO A 111 1.55 -1.89 -6.64
N ILE A 112 0.74 -2.67 -7.36
CA ILE A 112 0.82 -2.80 -8.81
C ILE A 112 -0.14 -1.80 -9.43
N THR A 113 0.40 -0.89 -10.24
CA THR A 113 -0.40 0.15 -10.90
C THR A 113 -0.77 -0.27 -12.32
N LEU A 114 -2.07 -0.20 -12.63
CA LEU A 114 -2.62 -0.34 -13.96
C LEU A 114 -3.21 1.01 -14.37
N LEU A 115 -2.80 1.54 -15.53
CA LEU A 115 -3.39 2.73 -16.15
C LEU A 115 -4.19 2.27 -17.36
N GLU A 116 -5.49 2.59 -17.39
CA GLU A 116 -6.41 2.10 -18.43
C GLU A 116 -6.32 0.56 -18.59
N GLY A 117 -6.24 -0.16 -17.47
CA GLY A 117 -6.07 -1.61 -17.43
C GLY A 117 -4.68 -2.13 -17.82
N THR A 118 -3.73 -1.27 -18.19
CA THR A 118 -2.39 -1.66 -18.63
C THR A 118 -1.36 -1.49 -17.51
N TYR A 119 -0.59 -2.54 -17.21
CA TYR A 119 0.48 -2.49 -16.22
C TYR A 119 1.57 -1.50 -16.60
N THR A 120 1.97 -0.64 -15.65
CA THR A 120 2.99 0.40 -15.85
C THR A 120 4.42 -0.14 -16.00
N GLY A 121 4.63 -1.45 -15.95
CA GLY A 121 5.91 -2.11 -16.20
C GLY A 121 6.85 -2.17 -14.99
N TRP A 122 6.56 -1.47 -13.91
CA TRP A 122 7.33 -1.51 -12.67
C TRP A 122 6.47 -1.29 -11.43
N HIS A 123 6.84 -1.93 -10.31
CA HIS A 123 6.31 -1.67 -8.97
C HIS A 123 7.40 -1.92 -7.90
N PRO A 124 7.34 -1.24 -6.74
CA PRO A 124 8.18 -1.55 -5.61
C PRO A 124 7.66 -2.78 -4.84
N VAL A 125 8.58 -3.53 -4.24
CA VAL A 125 8.28 -4.48 -3.17
C VAL A 125 8.81 -3.89 -1.87
N LEU A 126 7.92 -3.64 -0.91
CA LEU A 126 8.21 -3.00 0.36
C LEU A 126 8.12 -4.00 1.51
N SER A 127 8.94 -3.84 2.53
CA SER A 127 8.76 -4.54 3.82
C SER A 127 7.80 -3.74 4.69
N LEU A 128 6.66 -4.32 5.07
CA LEU A 128 5.75 -3.67 6.02
C LEU A 128 6.36 -3.59 7.41
N ASN A 129 7.27 -4.51 7.75
CA ASN A 129 8.02 -4.47 9.01
C ASN A 129 8.91 -3.23 9.09
N ASP A 130 9.49 -2.77 7.96
CA ASP A 130 10.31 -1.53 7.92
C ASP A 130 9.47 -0.26 8.06
N LEU A 131 8.18 -0.31 7.67
CA LEU A 131 7.26 0.82 7.83
C LEU A 131 6.78 0.98 9.28
N ASP A 132 6.84 -0.09 10.08
CA ASP A 132 6.52 -0.03 11.50
C ASP A 132 7.72 0.47 12.31
N LYS A 133 7.75 1.78 12.54
CA LYS A 133 8.81 2.45 13.33
C LYS A 133 8.77 2.16 14.84
N THR A 134 7.95 1.20 15.28
CA THR A 134 7.93 0.80 16.70
C THR A 134 9.22 0.04 17.01
N PRO A 135 9.92 0.34 18.13
CA PRO A 135 11.17 -0.32 18.47
C PRO A 135 11.05 -1.85 18.51
N ASP A 136 12.14 -2.52 18.13
CA ASP A 136 12.26 -3.97 18.22
C ASP A 136 12.13 -4.44 19.68
N ASP A 137 11.45 -5.56 19.86
CA ASP A 137 11.23 -6.22 21.16
C ASP A 137 11.19 -7.73 20.95
N LEU A 138 12.38 -8.33 20.98
CA LEU A 138 12.56 -9.76 20.76
C LEU A 138 11.91 -10.61 21.87
N ALA A 139 11.74 -10.06 23.08
CA ALA A 139 11.12 -10.79 24.18
C ALA A 139 9.62 -10.94 23.95
N THR A 140 8.94 -9.84 23.59
CA THR A 140 7.52 -9.88 23.19
C THR A 140 7.33 -10.70 21.93
N ALA A 141 8.23 -10.57 20.94
CA ALA A 141 8.16 -11.36 19.70
C ALA A 141 8.23 -12.87 19.92
N ALA A 142 9.04 -13.33 20.88
CA ALA A 142 9.18 -14.74 21.20
C ALA A 142 7.91 -15.37 21.80
N GLU A 143 6.97 -14.57 22.31
CA GLU A 143 5.70 -15.08 22.85
C GLU A 143 4.65 -15.38 21.76
N VAL A 144 4.86 -14.89 20.55
CA VAL A 144 3.89 -15.00 19.44
C VAL A 144 4.18 -16.27 18.64
N LEU A 145 3.12 -17.01 18.32
CA LEU A 145 3.25 -18.25 17.56
C LEU A 145 3.50 -17.98 16.06
N PRO A 146 4.35 -18.79 15.38
CA PRO A 146 4.70 -18.59 13.97
C PRO A 146 3.51 -18.53 13.00
N GLN A 147 2.41 -19.21 13.32
CA GLN A 147 1.20 -19.21 12.49
C GLN A 147 0.59 -17.82 12.35
N LEU A 148 0.69 -16.97 13.37
CA LEU A 148 0.17 -15.61 13.30
C LEU A 148 1.08 -14.70 12.44
N TYR A 149 2.40 -14.87 12.51
CA TYR A 149 3.34 -14.15 11.63
C TYR A 149 3.11 -14.47 10.15
N ARG A 150 2.74 -15.73 9.85
CA ARG A 150 2.46 -16.24 8.50
C ARG A 150 1.07 -15.91 7.96
N ALA A 151 0.28 -15.12 8.68
CA ALA A 151 -1.11 -14.85 8.34
C ALA A 151 -1.41 -13.36 8.07
N PRO A 152 -0.60 -12.64 7.26
CA PRO A 152 -0.93 -11.27 6.92
C PRO A 152 -2.25 -11.21 6.15
N ARG A 153 -2.95 -10.09 6.29
CA ARG A 153 -4.27 -9.88 5.71
C ARG A 153 -4.38 -8.51 5.08
N ILE A 154 -5.03 -8.45 3.93
CA ILE A 154 -5.39 -7.21 3.27
C ILE A 154 -6.88 -7.23 2.93
N GLN A 155 -7.54 -6.08 3.07
CA GLN A 155 -8.93 -5.89 2.67
C GLN A 155 -9.15 -4.47 2.16
N THR A 156 -10.28 -4.27 1.48
CA THR A 156 -10.74 -2.93 1.13
C THR A 156 -11.01 -2.10 2.39
N GLY A 157 -10.69 -0.81 2.32
CA GLY A 157 -10.87 0.14 3.41
C GLY A 157 -12.26 0.75 3.41
N ARG A 158 -12.37 1.98 3.93
CA ARG A 158 -13.64 2.72 4.07
C ARG A 158 -14.23 3.18 2.73
N ASN A 159 -13.44 3.14 1.67
CA ASN A 159 -13.79 3.66 0.34
C ASN A 159 -12.89 3.03 -0.72
N ASP A 160 -13.18 3.34 -1.99
CA ASP A 160 -12.48 2.75 -3.14
C ASP A 160 -11.02 3.20 -3.31
N HIS A 161 -10.52 4.13 -2.50
CA HIS A 161 -9.13 4.59 -2.54
C HIS A 161 -8.30 4.14 -1.33
N THR A 162 -8.86 3.30 -0.46
CA THR A 162 -8.17 2.81 0.74
C THR A 162 -8.16 1.30 0.82
N VAL A 163 -7.06 0.75 1.34
CA VAL A 163 -6.98 -0.64 1.80
C VAL A 163 -6.44 -0.67 3.22
N VAL A 164 -6.78 -1.71 3.96
CA VAL A 164 -6.24 -1.97 5.29
C VAL A 164 -5.42 -3.24 5.22
N VAL A 165 -4.16 -3.15 5.64
CA VAL A 165 -3.26 -4.30 5.80
C VAL A 165 -3.05 -4.53 7.29
N ALA A 166 -3.09 -5.78 7.73
CA ALA A 166 -2.76 -6.17 9.08
C ALA A 166 -1.87 -7.41 9.11
N PHE A 167 -0.92 -7.40 10.04
CA PHE A 167 0.06 -8.46 10.19
C PHE A 167 0.67 -8.44 11.60
N ALA A 168 1.18 -9.58 12.04
CA ALA A 168 2.06 -9.61 13.19
C ALA A 168 3.50 -9.36 12.76
N ASN A 169 4.18 -8.44 13.44
CA ASN A 169 5.56 -8.05 13.16
C ASN A 169 6.52 -8.85 14.05
N GLU A 170 7.32 -9.73 13.45
CA GLU A 170 8.25 -10.59 14.18
C GLU A 170 9.40 -9.83 14.86
N ARG A 171 9.65 -8.57 14.48
CA ARG A 171 10.71 -7.77 15.11
C ARG A 171 10.32 -7.28 16.51
N ASN A 172 9.03 -7.11 16.78
CA ASN A 172 8.53 -6.52 18.02
C ASN A 172 7.33 -7.25 18.65
N GLY A 173 6.85 -8.33 18.03
CA GLY A 173 5.73 -9.13 18.54
C GLY A 173 4.39 -8.42 18.54
N ARG A 174 4.24 -7.31 17.78
CA ARG A 174 2.99 -6.55 17.72
C ARG A 174 2.15 -6.96 16.52
N LEU A 175 0.83 -6.95 16.72
CA LEU A 175 -0.12 -6.87 15.62
C LEU A 175 -0.21 -5.40 15.18
N THR A 176 0.19 -5.14 13.95
CA THR A 176 0.18 -3.81 13.34
C THR A 176 -0.82 -3.79 12.20
N SER A 177 -1.59 -2.70 12.10
CA SER A 177 -2.44 -2.41 10.95
C SER A 177 -2.08 -1.06 10.33
N PHE A 178 -1.95 -1.07 9.00
CA PHE A 178 -1.81 0.12 8.19
C PHE A 178 -3.07 0.35 7.36
N GLU A 179 -3.60 1.57 7.38
CA GLU A 179 -4.48 2.07 6.33
C GLU A 179 -3.59 2.69 5.24
N LEU A 180 -3.74 2.19 4.02
CA LEU A 180 -2.99 2.64 2.86
C LEU A 180 -3.99 3.35 1.93
N ALA A 181 -3.79 4.63 1.69
CA ALA A 181 -4.65 5.44 0.83
C ALA A 181 -3.90 5.83 -0.45
N VAL A 182 -4.48 5.55 -1.61
CA VAL A 182 -3.95 6.02 -2.89
C VAL A 182 -4.28 7.51 -3.03
N LEU A 183 -3.24 8.32 -3.20
CA LEU A 183 -3.44 9.76 -3.41
C LEU A 183 -3.96 10.03 -4.82
N PRO A 184 -4.89 10.98 -4.99
CA PRO A 184 -5.40 11.37 -6.30
C PRO A 184 -4.30 11.59 -7.34
N GLY A 185 -4.53 11.10 -8.55
CA GLY A 185 -3.57 11.23 -9.65
C GLY A 185 -3.13 12.66 -9.95
N GLU A 186 -4.01 13.67 -9.79
CA GLU A 186 -3.63 15.08 -9.98
C GLU A 186 -2.53 15.53 -9.01
N ILE A 187 -2.58 15.08 -7.75
CA ILE A 187 -1.56 15.40 -6.74
C ILE A 187 -0.24 14.73 -7.14
N SER A 188 -0.30 13.48 -7.56
CA SER A 188 0.86 12.72 -8.03
C SER A 188 1.52 13.39 -9.25
N TYR A 189 0.70 13.76 -10.24
CA TYR A 189 1.11 14.48 -11.46
C TYR A 189 1.76 15.82 -11.11
N LEU A 190 1.09 16.64 -10.29
CA LEU A 190 1.57 17.97 -9.92
C LEU A 190 2.89 17.90 -9.14
N ALA A 191 2.98 17.01 -8.15
CA ALA A 191 4.20 16.81 -7.36
C ALA A 191 5.39 16.39 -8.25
N ASP A 192 5.17 15.54 -9.25
CA ASP A 192 6.23 15.10 -10.16
C ASP A 192 6.59 16.16 -11.21
N LYS A 193 5.64 16.99 -11.68
CA LYS A 193 5.94 18.16 -12.54
C LYS A 193 6.76 19.21 -11.82
N ILE A 194 6.44 19.50 -10.55
CA ILE A 194 7.26 20.35 -9.67
C ILE A 194 8.69 19.79 -9.60
N ARG A 195 8.82 18.50 -9.27
CA ARG A 195 10.11 17.82 -9.17
C ARG A 195 10.93 17.95 -10.46
N SER A 196 10.30 17.70 -11.61
CA SER A 196 10.95 17.84 -12.93
C SER A 196 11.46 19.28 -13.14
N HIS A 197 10.63 20.28 -12.82
CA HIS A 197 10.99 21.68 -12.98
C HIS A 197 12.13 22.11 -12.05
N PHE A 198 12.18 21.59 -10.82
CA PHE A 198 13.32 21.80 -9.92
C PHE A 198 14.63 21.28 -10.52
N ILE A 199 14.61 20.08 -11.10
CA ILE A 199 15.78 19.46 -11.71
C ILE A 199 16.24 20.27 -12.92
N GLU A 200 15.31 20.72 -13.77
CA GLU A 200 15.63 21.57 -14.92
C GLU A 200 16.22 22.92 -14.51
N LEU A 201 15.60 23.61 -13.56
CA LEU A 201 16.11 24.88 -13.05
C LEU A 201 17.47 24.70 -12.35
N GLY A 202 17.65 23.62 -11.60
CA GLY A 202 18.90 23.31 -10.89
C GLY A 202 20.12 23.17 -11.81
N ARG A 203 19.92 22.78 -13.08
CA ARG A 203 21.00 22.76 -14.09
C ARG A 203 21.63 24.13 -14.33
N LEU A 204 20.86 25.20 -14.16
CA LEU A 204 21.32 26.59 -14.30
C LEU A 204 21.96 27.13 -13.01
N ARG A 205 21.89 26.36 -11.91
CA ARG A 205 22.36 26.74 -10.57
C ARG A 205 21.91 28.13 -10.10
N PRO A 206 20.63 28.49 -10.23
CA PRO A 206 20.16 29.80 -9.79
C PRO A 206 20.10 29.86 -8.25
N PRO A 207 20.03 31.08 -7.67
CA PRO A 207 19.75 31.24 -6.24
C PRO A 207 18.43 30.57 -5.84
N VAL A 208 18.36 30.04 -4.61
CA VAL A 208 17.17 29.35 -4.05
C VAL A 208 15.90 30.19 -4.21
N GLN A 209 16.00 31.51 -4.02
CA GLN A 209 14.89 32.45 -4.19
C GLN A 209 14.28 32.37 -5.60
N THR A 210 15.12 32.40 -6.64
CA THR A 210 14.67 32.28 -8.03
C THR A 210 14.00 30.94 -8.30
N ILE A 211 14.47 29.86 -7.66
CA ILE A 211 13.84 28.54 -7.78
C ILE A 211 12.45 28.57 -7.15
N ALA A 212 12.33 29.06 -5.92
CA ALA A 212 11.07 29.14 -5.18
C ALA A 212 10.02 29.96 -5.94
N ASP A 213 10.39 31.14 -6.45
CA ASP A 213 9.49 32.01 -7.22
C ASP A 213 8.97 31.32 -8.49
N LYS A 214 9.86 30.70 -9.28
CA LYS A 214 9.48 30.01 -10.51
C LYS A 214 8.60 28.79 -10.25
N ILE A 215 8.93 28.00 -9.24
CA ILE A 215 8.16 26.81 -8.87
C ILE A 215 6.76 27.20 -8.40
N ARG A 216 6.64 28.25 -7.57
CA ARG A 216 5.34 28.76 -7.13
C ARG A 216 4.49 29.21 -8.31
N SER A 217 5.04 29.98 -9.25
CA SER A 217 4.32 30.40 -10.47
C SER A 217 3.85 29.19 -11.27
N HIS A 218 4.75 28.24 -11.53
CA HIS A 218 4.44 27.06 -12.33
C HIS A 218 3.40 26.16 -11.64
N PHE A 219 3.44 26.04 -10.31
CA PHE A 219 2.43 25.32 -9.53
C PHE A 219 1.04 25.93 -9.69
N ILE A 220 0.95 27.26 -9.66
CA ILE A 220 -0.31 27.99 -9.84
C ILE A 220 -0.84 27.82 -11.28
N GLU A 221 0.05 27.81 -12.26
CA GLU A 221 -0.30 27.61 -13.68
C GLU A 221 -0.77 26.18 -13.98
N LEU A 222 -0.13 25.16 -13.39
CA LEU A 222 -0.48 23.75 -13.58
C LEU A 222 -1.67 23.31 -12.72
N GLY A 223 -1.89 23.96 -11.58
CA GLY A 223 -2.87 23.55 -10.58
C GLY A 223 -4.29 23.58 -11.13
N ARG A 224 -4.87 22.39 -11.36
CA ARG A 224 -6.29 22.21 -11.71
C ARG A 224 -7.19 21.93 -10.51
N LEU A 225 -6.62 21.88 -9.31
CA LEU A 225 -7.35 21.82 -8.05
C LEU A 225 -8.12 23.13 -7.82
N ASN A 226 -8.98 23.15 -6.79
CA ASN A 226 -9.65 24.38 -6.37
C ASN A 226 -8.61 25.53 -6.24
N PRO A 227 -8.84 26.70 -6.88
CA PRO A 227 -7.84 27.79 -6.90
C PRO A 227 -7.35 28.22 -5.52
N ARG A 228 -8.19 28.11 -4.48
CA ARG A 228 -7.80 28.38 -3.09
C ARG A 228 -6.78 27.36 -2.58
N VAL A 229 -6.99 26.08 -2.87
CA VAL A 229 -6.06 24.99 -2.51
C VAL A 229 -4.74 25.16 -3.25
N VAL A 230 -4.80 25.48 -4.55
CA VAL A 230 -3.59 25.74 -5.36
C VAL A 230 -2.78 26.89 -4.79
N ARG A 231 -3.42 27.99 -4.39
CA ARG A 231 -2.71 29.12 -3.80
C ARG A 231 -2.04 28.77 -2.47
N ILE A 232 -2.76 28.10 -1.56
CA ILE A 232 -2.22 27.67 -0.26
C ILE A 232 -1.00 26.77 -0.46
N LEU A 233 -1.14 25.72 -1.29
CA LEU A 233 -0.05 24.81 -1.57
C LEU A 233 1.13 25.50 -2.25
N GLY A 234 0.88 26.43 -3.18
CA GLY A 234 1.94 27.21 -3.83
C GLY A 234 2.74 28.06 -2.83
N ASP A 235 2.05 28.67 -1.85
CA ASP A 235 2.68 29.45 -0.79
C ASP A 235 3.47 28.55 0.18
N ASP A 236 2.93 27.39 0.55
CA ASP A 236 3.61 26.41 1.42
C ASP A 236 4.87 25.85 0.74
N ILE A 237 4.77 25.50 -0.55
CA ILE A 237 5.89 24.99 -1.36
C ILE A 237 6.99 26.05 -1.46
N TYR A 238 6.62 27.31 -1.68
CA TYR A 238 7.55 28.42 -1.70
C TYR A 238 8.29 28.56 -0.37
N ALA A 239 7.55 28.59 0.75
CA ALA A 239 8.13 28.70 2.09
C ALA A 239 9.06 27.52 2.40
N GLN A 240 8.64 26.29 2.07
CA GLN A 240 9.45 25.09 2.25
C GLN A 240 10.73 25.14 1.41
N THR A 241 10.65 25.59 0.16
CA THR A 241 11.81 25.71 -0.72
C THR A 241 12.84 26.66 -0.16
N LEU A 242 12.42 27.80 0.40
CA LEU A 242 13.33 28.74 1.06
C LEU A 242 13.94 28.16 2.35
N ALA A 243 13.17 27.37 3.10
CA ALA A 243 13.60 26.80 4.37
C ALA A 243 14.68 25.72 4.19
N VAL A 244 14.51 24.78 3.26
CA VAL A 244 15.45 23.66 3.07
C VAL A 244 16.43 23.87 1.92
N GLY A 245 16.10 24.75 0.97
CA GLY A 245 16.86 24.99 -0.25
C GLY A 245 18.35 25.29 -0.04
N PRO A 246 18.75 26.17 0.89
CA PRO A 246 20.17 26.54 1.07
C PRO A 246 21.07 25.32 1.31
N ALA A 247 20.67 24.41 2.20
CA ALA A 247 21.46 23.22 2.54
C ALA A 247 21.66 22.24 1.37
N TYR A 248 20.70 22.18 0.44
CA TYR A 248 20.83 21.36 -0.77
C TYR A 248 21.64 22.07 -1.86
N VAL A 249 21.39 23.36 -2.08
CA VAL A 249 22.09 24.16 -3.10
C VAL A 249 23.58 24.30 -2.79
N GLU A 250 23.96 24.49 -1.53
CA GLU A 250 25.37 24.52 -1.09
C GLU A 250 26.11 23.21 -1.42
N ARG A 251 25.42 22.06 -1.35
CA ARG A 251 25.95 20.74 -1.71
C ARG A 251 25.84 20.44 -3.21
N GLY A 252 25.22 21.32 -4.00
CA GLY A 252 24.89 21.08 -5.40
C GLY A 252 23.85 19.97 -5.61
N ASP A 253 23.10 19.59 -4.58
CA ASP A 253 22.13 18.49 -4.58
C ASP A 253 20.71 18.97 -4.93
N TYR A 254 20.53 19.39 -6.17
CA TYR A 254 19.22 19.85 -6.67
C TYR A 254 18.20 18.72 -6.81
N GLN A 255 18.66 17.47 -6.98
CA GLN A 255 17.78 16.32 -7.02
C GLN A 255 17.20 16.03 -5.64
N GLY A 256 18.02 16.06 -4.59
CA GLY A 256 17.55 15.93 -3.21
C GLY A 256 16.59 17.06 -2.82
N LEU A 257 16.83 18.30 -3.27
CA LEU A 257 15.87 19.39 -3.09
C LEU A 257 14.54 19.12 -3.79
N ALA A 258 14.59 18.67 -5.05
CA ALA A 258 13.41 18.35 -5.84
C ALA A 258 12.58 17.23 -5.18
N ASP A 259 13.24 16.18 -4.68
CA ASP A 259 12.59 15.06 -3.98
C ASP A 259 11.96 15.54 -2.66
N ALA A 260 12.68 16.35 -1.87
CA ALA A 260 12.18 16.89 -0.60
C ALA A 260 10.95 17.78 -0.78
N VAL A 261 10.98 18.73 -1.73
CA VAL A 261 9.87 19.66 -1.97
C VAL A 261 8.67 18.95 -2.61
N SER A 262 8.92 18.01 -3.54
CA SER A 262 7.85 17.20 -4.16
C SER A 262 7.11 16.34 -3.13
N ASN A 263 7.84 15.71 -2.20
CA ASN A 263 7.24 14.95 -1.11
C ASN A 263 6.46 15.86 -0.14
N PHE A 264 7.00 17.02 0.19
CA PHE A 264 6.29 18.02 1.01
C PHE A 264 5.00 18.50 0.34
N ALA A 265 5.02 18.76 -0.98
CA ALA A 265 3.84 19.16 -1.73
C ALA A 265 2.74 18.09 -1.67
N ALA A 266 3.12 16.81 -1.85
CA ALA A 266 2.17 15.70 -1.75
C ALA A 266 1.59 15.58 -0.33
N GLN A 267 2.46 15.63 0.69
CA GLN A 267 2.05 15.57 2.11
C GLN A 267 1.12 16.74 2.50
N SER A 268 1.41 17.94 2.04
CA SER A 268 0.59 19.13 2.30
C SER A 268 -0.77 19.02 1.63
N ALA A 269 -0.80 18.55 0.38
CA ALA A 269 -2.04 18.33 -0.35
C ALA A 269 -2.92 17.27 0.36
N THR A 270 -2.32 16.18 0.81
CA THR A 270 -2.99 15.16 1.63
C THR A 270 -3.56 15.75 2.91
N THR A 271 -2.77 16.53 3.64
CA THR A 271 -3.23 17.17 4.89
C THR A 271 -4.43 18.08 4.64
N LEU A 272 -4.45 18.82 3.53
CA LEU A 272 -5.59 19.65 3.15
C LEU A 272 -6.85 18.83 2.80
N LEU A 273 -6.68 17.71 2.10
CA LEU A 273 -7.78 16.76 1.83
C LEU A 273 -8.29 16.12 3.13
N GLU A 274 -7.40 15.88 4.07
CA GLU A 274 -7.69 15.26 5.36
C GLU A 274 -8.15 16.23 6.44
N ASN A 275 -8.10 17.55 6.27
CA ASN A 275 -8.52 18.51 7.30
C ASN A 275 -10.03 18.49 7.64
N GLY A 276 -10.81 17.54 7.08
CA GLY A 276 -12.12 17.10 7.60
C GLY A 276 -12.08 15.87 8.53
N ARG A 277 -10.90 15.29 8.75
CA ARG A 277 -10.55 14.09 9.54
C ARG A 277 -9.39 14.44 10.48
N LEU A 278 -9.61 15.40 11.37
CA LEU A 278 -8.69 15.73 12.47
C LEU A 278 -8.39 14.46 13.30
N GLY A 279 -7.12 14.03 13.36
CA GLY A 279 -6.71 12.96 14.27
C GLY A 279 -5.31 12.36 14.03
N GLU A 280 -4.33 12.93 14.74
CA GLU A 280 -3.13 12.37 15.44
C GLU A 280 -2.24 11.26 14.86
N ALA A 281 -2.60 10.55 13.80
CA ALA A 281 -1.72 9.48 13.30
C ALA A 281 -0.57 10.05 12.46
N GLN A 282 0.66 9.60 12.71
CA GLN A 282 1.78 9.85 11.81
C GLN A 282 1.45 9.26 10.43
N THR A 283 1.33 10.14 9.44
CA THR A 283 1.15 9.76 8.04
C THR A 283 2.47 9.89 7.30
N GLU A 284 2.78 8.92 6.46
CA GLU A 284 3.93 8.97 5.56
C GLU A 284 3.44 8.84 4.12
N VAL A 285 3.94 9.66 3.20
CA VAL A 285 3.60 9.56 1.77
C VAL A 285 4.75 8.90 1.02
N LEU A 286 4.51 7.69 0.53
CA LEU A 286 5.44 6.92 -0.28
C LEU A 286 5.25 7.22 -1.76
N ARG A 287 6.35 7.46 -2.48
CA ARG A 287 6.37 7.57 -3.95
C ARG A 287 6.69 6.22 -4.56
N LEU A 288 5.79 5.70 -5.40
CA LEU A 288 5.83 4.33 -5.91
C LEU A 288 6.41 4.20 -7.33
N GLY A 289 7.15 5.20 -7.84
CA GLY A 289 7.72 5.19 -9.19
C GLY A 289 9.24 5.32 -9.21
N ARG A 290 9.94 4.51 -10.03
CA ARG A 290 11.40 4.61 -10.22
C ARG A 290 11.83 5.69 -11.20
N ARG A 291 11.00 6.02 -12.20
CA ARG A 291 11.31 7.01 -13.24
C ARG A 291 10.44 8.26 -13.13
N ALA A 292 10.92 9.35 -13.74
CA ALA A 292 10.13 10.56 -14.01
C ALA A 292 9.28 10.43 -15.29
N ASP A 293 9.43 9.31 -16.04
CA ASP A 293 8.87 9.11 -17.39
C ASP A 293 7.44 8.55 -17.40
N VAL A 294 6.65 8.79 -16.37
CA VAL A 294 5.20 8.59 -16.48
C VAL A 294 4.61 9.95 -16.78
N ASP A 295 4.03 10.11 -17.98
CA ASP A 295 3.29 11.31 -18.37
C ASP A 295 2.20 11.68 -17.35
N PHE A 296 1.78 10.70 -16.54
CA PHE A 296 0.73 10.77 -15.53
C PHE A 296 1.24 11.01 -14.09
N GLY A 297 2.56 11.10 -13.87
CA GLY A 297 3.19 11.19 -12.55
C GLY A 297 3.28 9.83 -11.83
N ALA A 298 4.27 9.68 -10.94
CA ALA A 298 4.43 8.46 -10.16
C ALA A 298 3.32 8.34 -9.11
N PRO A 299 2.65 7.18 -9.01
CA PRO A 299 1.66 6.94 -7.98
C PRO A 299 2.22 7.18 -6.58
N ARG A 300 1.38 7.71 -5.70
CA ARG A 300 1.73 7.97 -4.30
C ARG A 300 0.76 7.29 -3.37
N LEU A 301 1.30 6.75 -2.29
CA LEU A 301 0.55 6.03 -1.27
C LEU A 301 0.75 6.72 0.07
N GLN A 302 -0.32 7.19 0.67
CA GLN A 302 -0.31 7.59 2.06
C GLN A 302 -0.41 6.36 2.94
N VAL A 303 0.52 6.21 3.87
CA VAL A 303 0.59 5.14 4.84
C VAL A 303 0.27 5.71 6.20
N ARG A 304 -0.75 5.14 6.86
CA ARG A 304 -1.18 5.54 8.19
C ARG A 304 -1.21 4.31 9.10
N LYS A 305 -0.42 4.34 10.17
CA LYS A 305 -0.49 3.29 11.21
C LYS A 305 -1.79 3.48 12.01
N ALA A 306 -2.73 2.57 11.83
CA ALA A 306 -4.07 2.63 12.43
C ALA A 306 -4.13 1.91 13.78
N LEU A 307 -3.42 0.78 13.89
CA LEU A 307 -3.31 -0.02 15.10
C LEU A 307 -1.87 -0.50 15.26
N ALA A 308 -1.37 -0.50 16.49
CA ALA A 308 -0.15 -1.21 16.85
C ALA A 308 -0.26 -1.64 18.31
N GLN A 309 -0.40 -2.93 18.57
CA GLN A 309 -0.56 -3.49 19.91
C GLN A 309 0.19 -4.82 20.01
N ALA A 310 0.67 -5.22 21.20
CA ALA A 310 1.22 -6.56 21.41
C ALA A 310 0.27 -7.61 20.82
N ALA A 311 0.77 -8.55 20.03
CA ALA A 311 -0.06 -9.56 19.38
C ALA A 311 -0.70 -10.48 20.44
N PRO A 312 -1.92 -10.99 20.20
CA PRO A 312 -2.58 -11.86 21.15
C PRO A 312 -1.89 -13.22 21.17
N ARG A 313 -1.88 -13.88 22.33
CA ARG A 313 -1.53 -15.29 22.41
C ARG A 313 -2.61 -16.13 21.71
N THR A 314 -2.19 -16.94 20.75
CA THR A 314 -3.03 -17.88 19.98
C THR A 314 -2.68 -19.33 20.33
N ALA A 315 -3.31 -20.29 19.65
CA ALA A 315 -2.89 -21.70 19.69
C ALA A 315 -2.09 -22.06 18.43
N ALA A 316 -1.40 -23.21 18.47
CA ALA A 316 -0.64 -23.75 17.33
C ALA A 316 -1.60 -24.31 16.24
N ALA A 317 -2.32 -23.41 15.60
CA ALA A 317 -3.37 -23.71 14.63
C ALA A 317 -3.41 -22.67 13.50
N PRO A 318 -4.03 -22.99 12.34
CA PRO A 318 -4.28 -22.01 11.29
C PRO A 318 -4.95 -20.76 11.87
N THR A 319 -4.36 -19.60 11.60
CA THR A 319 -4.76 -18.32 12.19
C THR A 319 -5.17 -17.37 11.07
N THR A 320 -6.22 -16.59 11.33
CA THR A 320 -6.73 -15.57 10.43
C THR A 320 -6.87 -14.25 11.19
N ILE A 321 -6.40 -13.17 10.57
CA ILE A 321 -6.60 -11.81 11.05
C ILE A 321 -7.84 -11.20 10.35
N TYR A 322 -8.63 -10.44 11.08
CA TYR A 322 -9.69 -9.60 10.54
C TYR A 322 -9.46 -8.18 11.05
N THR A 323 -9.85 -7.17 10.27
CA THR A 323 -9.75 -5.76 10.67
C THR A 323 -11.02 -5.00 10.39
N SER A 324 -11.23 -3.88 11.09
CA SER A 324 -12.22 -2.88 10.69
C SER A 324 -11.77 -2.18 9.41
N ALA A 325 -12.72 -1.55 8.71
CA ALA A 325 -12.44 -0.83 7.46
C ALA A 325 -11.47 0.36 7.63
N ASP A 326 -11.28 0.85 8.85
CA ASP A 326 -10.31 1.90 9.20
C ASP A 326 -9.03 1.39 9.87
N GLY A 327 -8.91 0.06 10.04
CA GLY A 327 -7.75 -0.60 10.64
C GLY A 327 -7.55 -0.37 12.14
N LYS A 328 -8.48 0.31 12.82
CA LYS A 328 -8.36 0.62 14.26
C LYS A 328 -8.78 -0.52 15.18
N ALA A 329 -9.60 -1.44 14.68
CA ALA A 329 -10.00 -2.65 15.40
C ALA A 329 -9.52 -3.89 14.65
N ALA A 330 -9.16 -4.93 15.39
CA ALA A 330 -8.74 -6.20 14.84
C ALA A 330 -9.32 -7.38 15.63
N LEU A 331 -9.46 -8.51 14.94
CA LEU A 331 -9.86 -9.78 15.52
C LEU A 331 -8.90 -10.84 15.00
N VAL A 332 -8.34 -11.64 15.90
CA VAL A 332 -7.47 -12.77 15.55
C VAL A 332 -8.21 -14.04 15.89
N ALA A 333 -8.50 -14.84 14.88
CA ALA A 333 -9.18 -16.12 14.99
C ALA A 333 -8.23 -17.27 14.69
N TRP A 334 -8.38 -18.39 15.37
CA TRP A 334 -7.64 -19.61 15.07
C TRP A 334 -8.55 -20.83 15.16
N ASP A 335 -8.27 -21.76 14.26
CA ASP A 335 -9.12 -22.91 14.03
C ASP A 335 -8.85 -24.05 15.03
N THR A 336 -9.91 -24.77 15.37
CA THR A 336 -9.81 -26.08 15.99
C THR A 336 -10.66 -27.09 15.22
N VAL A 337 -10.83 -28.30 15.75
CA VAL A 337 -11.62 -29.37 15.09
C VAL A 337 -13.08 -28.94 14.92
N ASN A 338 -13.73 -28.47 16.00
CA ASN A 338 -15.18 -28.22 16.03
C ASN A 338 -15.56 -26.78 16.37
N GLN A 339 -14.60 -25.87 16.47
CA GLN A 339 -14.85 -24.47 16.81
C GLN A 339 -13.78 -23.55 16.22
N ILE A 340 -14.14 -22.30 16.02
CA ILE A 340 -13.20 -21.19 15.76
C ILE A 340 -13.08 -20.41 17.06
N LEU A 341 -11.87 -20.28 17.58
CA LEU A 341 -11.57 -19.46 18.75
C LEU A 341 -11.10 -18.09 18.29
N TYR A 342 -11.40 -17.02 19.02
CA TYR A 342 -10.93 -15.69 18.65
C TYR A 342 -10.74 -14.75 19.84
N ARG A 343 -9.95 -13.70 19.61
CA ARG A 343 -9.86 -12.51 20.46
C ARG A 343 -10.03 -11.27 19.60
N GLU A 344 -10.62 -10.23 20.16
CA GLU A 344 -10.79 -8.93 19.51
C GLU A 344 -10.13 -7.81 20.31
N THR A 345 -9.74 -6.75 19.62
CA THR A 345 -9.16 -5.55 20.24
C THR A 345 -10.20 -4.83 21.08
N THR A 346 -9.78 -4.32 22.23
CA THR A 346 -10.55 -3.49 23.17
C THR A 346 -9.70 -2.28 23.55
N ALA A 347 -10.28 -1.32 24.28
CA ALA A 347 -9.52 -0.16 24.77
C ALA A 347 -8.36 -0.53 25.71
N GLU A 348 -8.45 -1.66 26.43
CA GLU A 348 -7.46 -2.13 27.40
C GLU A 348 -6.47 -3.14 26.82
N GLY A 349 -6.68 -3.58 25.58
CA GLY A 349 -5.84 -4.58 24.93
C GLY A 349 -6.66 -5.62 24.18
N TRP A 350 -6.44 -6.91 24.48
CA TRP A 350 -7.20 -8.00 23.87
C TRP A 350 -8.31 -8.48 24.79
N SER A 351 -9.47 -8.80 24.21
CA SER A 351 -10.55 -9.49 24.92
C SER A 351 -10.08 -10.85 25.46
N GLU A 352 -10.92 -11.46 26.31
CA GLU A 352 -10.85 -12.90 26.59
C GLU A 352 -11.07 -13.74 25.31
N VAL A 353 -10.82 -15.04 25.40
CA VAL A 353 -11.03 -15.95 24.27
C VAL A 353 -12.52 -16.23 24.13
N PHE A 354 -13.06 -15.88 22.96
CA PHE A 354 -14.39 -16.26 22.53
C PHE A 354 -14.36 -17.50 21.62
N SER A 355 -15.50 -18.16 21.46
CA SER A 355 -15.63 -19.33 20.59
C SER A 355 -16.86 -19.24 19.69
N VAL A 356 -16.73 -19.79 18.49
CA VAL A 356 -17.83 -20.05 17.55
C VAL A 356 -17.84 -21.55 17.29
N THR A 357 -18.85 -22.24 17.81
CA THR A 357 -19.02 -23.69 17.61
C THR A 357 -19.50 -23.95 16.18
N LEU A 358 -18.79 -24.81 15.46
CA LEU A 358 -19.16 -25.23 14.12
C LEU A 358 -20.24 -26.32 14.18
N SER A 359 -21.19 -26.26 13.25
CA SER A 359 -22.26 -27.25 13.14
C SER A 359 -22.58 -27.53 11.66
N SER A 360 -23.56 -28.39 11.39
CA SER A 360 -24.10 -28.55 10.03
C SER A 360 -24.67 -27.27 9.45
N ASP A 361 -25.16 -26.38 10.32
CA ASP A 361 -25.89 -25.16 9.93
C ASP A 361 -24.96 -23.94 9.91
N LEU A 362 -23.86 -23.97 10.68
CA LEU A 362 -22.81 -22.95 10.69
C LEU A 362 -21.49 -23.56 10.25
N THR A 363 -21.27 -23.52 8.93
CA THR A 363 -20.02 -23.97 8.34
C THR A 363 -18.86 -23.05 8.71
N ARG A 364 -17.64 -23.50 8.45
CA ARG A 364 -16.43 -22.70 8.72
C ARG A 364 -16.41 -21.41 7.91
N GLU A 365 -16.86 -21.47 6.67
CA GLU A 365 -16.97 -20.31 5.77
C GLU A 365 -18.00 -19.30 6.30
N ALA A 366 -19.18 -19.78 6.72
CA ALA A 366 -20.22 -18.93 7.30
C ALA A 366 -19.75 -18.30 8.63
N ALA A 367 -19.03 -19.06 9.46
CA ALA A 367 -18.42 -18.52 10.68
C ALA A 367 -17.34 -17.47 10.38
N ALA A 368 -16.50 -17.69 9.37
CA ALA A 368 -15.49 -16.73 8.94
C ALA A 368 -16.12 -15.43 8.42
N GLU A 369 -17.23 -15.52 7.68
CA GLU A 369 -18.00 -14.36 7.23
C GLU A 369 -18.63 -13.61 8.41
N TYR A 370 -19.22 -14.33 9.37
CA TYR A 370 -19.75 -13.75 10.60
C TYR A 370 -18.68 -12.95 11.37
N LEU A 371 -17.47 -13.51 11.53
CA LEU A 371 -16.35 -12.83 12.18
C LEU A 371 -15.90 -11.58 11.40
N ALA A 372 -15.86 -11.66 10.07
CA ALA A 372 -15.54 -10.51 9.23
C ALA A 372 -16.59 -9.38 9.34
N GLN A 373 -17.88 -9.74 9.41
CA GLN A 373 -18.96 -8.77 9.58
C GLN A 373 -18.96 -8.12 10.97
N ARG A 374 -18.47 -8.81 12.00
CA ARG A 374 -18.42 -8.30 13.38
C ARG A 374 -17.60 -7.02 13.52
N LEU A 375 -16.51 -6.87 12.78
CA LEU A 375 -15.65 -5.67 12.78
C LEU A 375 -16.14 -4.55 11.85
N ARG A 376 -17.22 -4.78 11.09
CA ARG A 376 -17.83 -3.78 10.21
C ARG A 376 -18.99 -3.03 10.87
N ARG A 377 -19.45 -3.48 12.03
CA ARG A 377 -20.45 -2.81 12.87
C ARG A 377 -19.76 -1.83 13.80
#